data_AF-A0A165C1J4-F1
#
_entry.id   AF-A0A165C1J4-F1
#
_cell.length_a   1.000
_cell.length_b   1.000
_cell.length_c   1.000
_cell.angle_alpha   90.00
_cell.angle_beta   90.00
_cell.angle_gamma   90.00
#
_symmetry.space_group_name_H-M   'P 1'
#
loop_
_entity.id
_entity.type
_entity.pdbx_description
1 polymer ?
#
loop_
_entity_poly.entity_id
_entity_poly.type
_entity_poly.pdbx_seq_one_letter_code
_entity_poly.pdbx_strand_id
1 'polypeptide(L)'
;MVPNFIGGSLPRRDTGDREYYCCTMLTFFKPWRCGEDVRGDYASWEDAFNAYNFSLRQRNVMDNFNLRYECLDARDDYSKLRKDNP
;
A
#
# COMPACT_ATOMS: atom_id res chain seq x y z
N MET A 1 7.07 16.04 -4.48
CA MET A 1 6.90 15.86 -3.03
C MET A 1 6.55 14.40 -2.78
N VAL A 2 7.36 13.70 -2.00
CA VAL A 2 7.17 12.30 -1.58
C VAL A 2 6.83 12.33 -0.09
N PRO A 3 5.70 11.74 0.36
CA PRO A 3 5.37 11.71 1.78
C PRO A 3 6.39 10.89 2.57
N ASN A 4 6.83 11.40 3.73
CA ASN A 4 7.71 10.69 4.66
C ASN A 4 6.87 10.17 5.83
N PHE A 5 6.72 8.85 5.95
CA PHE A 5 5.92 8.22 6.99
C PHE A 5 6.79 7.88 8.20
N ILE A 6 6.40 8.36 9.38
CA ILE A 6 7.04 8.02 10.66
C ILE A 6 6.09 7.09 11.41
N GLY A 7 6.41 5.79 11.39
CA GLY A 7 5.56 4.70 11.88
C GLY A 7 5.95 3.38 11.22
N GLY A 8 5.34 2.27 11.61
CA GLY A 8 5.64 0.92 11.10
C GLY A 8 5.54 0.78 9.56
N SER A 9 5.87 -0.41 9.06
CA SER A 9 5.80 -0.73 7.62
C SER A 9 4.39 -0.50 7.07
N LEU A 10 4.28 0.28 5.99
CA LEU A 10 3.04 0.40 5.22
C LEU A 10 2.59 -0.97 4.69
N PRO A 11 1.28 -1.26 4.61
CA PRO A 11 0.81 -2.52 4.06
C PRO A 11 1.26 -2.68 2.61
N ARG A 12 1.66 -3.90 2.27
CA ARG A 12 2.03 -4.29 0.91
C ARG A 12 0.78 -4.52 0.07
N ARG A 13 0.88 -4.21 -1.22
CA ARG A 13 -0.22 -4.44 -2.17
C ARG A 13 -0.40 -5.92 -2.51
N ASP A 14 0.71 -6.64 -2.56
CA ASP A 14 0.84 -7.99 -3.10
C ASP A 14 0.78 -9.09 -2.03
N THR A 15 1.00 -8.74 -0.76
CA THR A 15 1.04 -9.70 0.35
C THR A 15 0.37 -9.15 1.60
N GLY A 16 -0.27 -10.01 2.39
CA GLY A 16 -0.87 -9.66 3.67
C GLY A 16 -2.37 -9.36 3.57
N ASP A 17 -2.86 -8.48 4.44
CA ASP A 17 -4.28 -8.14 4.55
C ASP A 17 -4.69 -7.08 3.52
N ARG A 18 -5.46 -7.50 2.52
CA ARG A 18 -5.98 -6.67 1.44
C ARG A 18 -6.94 -5.59 1.94
N GLU A 19 -7.80 -5.90 2.91
CA GLU A 19 -8.74 -4.94 3.49
C GLU A 19 -7.97 -3.85 4.23
N TYR A 20 -6.93 -4.21 4.98
CA TYR A 20 -6.07 -3.25 5.65
C TYR A 20 -5.30 -2.36 4.66
N TYR A 21 -4.81 -2.92 3.55
CA TYR A 21 -4.21 -2.13 2.46
C TYR A 21 -5.21 -1.12 1.88
N CYS A 22 -6.41 -1.57 1.51
CA CYS A 22 -7.46 -0.72 0.95
C CYS A 22 -7.82 0.43 1.89
N CYS A 23 -8.06 0.12 3.16
CA CYS A 23 -8.35 1.09 4.21
C CYS A 23 -7.22 2.14 4.33
N THR A 24 -5.97 1.68 4.36
CA THR A 24 -4.80 2.57 4.51
C THR A 24 -4.66 3.52 3.31
N MET A 25 -4.81 3.00 2.08
CA MET A 25 -4.71 3.83 0.88
C MET A 25 -5.87 4.83 0.75
N LEU A 26 -7.10 4.42 1.07
CA LEU A 26 -8.23 5.34 1.13
C LEU A 26 -7.98 6.44 2.17
N THR A 27 -7.49 6.08 3.35
CA THR A 27 -7.17 7.03 4.43
C THR A 27 -6.15 8.09 3.97
N PHE A 28 -5.19 7.74 3.12
CA PHE A 28 -4.20 8.70 2.62
C PHE A 28 -4.68 9.60 1.49
N PHE A 29 -5.54 9.09 0.61
CA PHE A 29 -5.78 9.72 -0.69
C PHE A 29 -7.23 10.14 -0.95
N LYS A 30 -8.18 9.59 -0.20
CA LYS A 30 -9.56 10.06 -0.19
C LYS A 30 -9.66 11.20 0.83
N PRO A 31 -10.27 12.35 0.49
CA PRO A 31 -10.59 13.36 1.48
C PRO A 31 -11.69 12.84 2.43
N TRP A 32 -11.50 12.98 3.74
CA TRP A 32 -12.48 12.58 4.75
C TRP A 32 -12.42 13.53 5.95
N ARG A 33 -13.53 13.66 6.68
CA ARG A 33 -13.64 14.45 7.91
C ARG A 33 -13.87 13.56 9.13
N CYS A 34 -14.54 12.43 8.96
CA CYS A 34 -14.67 11.37 9.97
C CYS A 34 -14.31 10.00 9.37
N GLY A 35 -14.10 9.00 10.24
CA GLY A 35 -13.75 7.64 9.79
C GLY A 35 -14.81 6.98 8.90
N GLU A 36 -16.07 7.35 9.09
CA GLU A 36 -17.21 6.86 8.30
C GLU A 36 -17.12 7.31 6.83
N ASP A 37 -16.59 8.51 6.57
CA ASP A 37 -16.40 9.02 5.20
C ASP A 37 -15.43 8.16 4.39
N VAL A 38 -14.48 7.49 5.05
CA VAL A 38 -13.40 6.74 4.38
C VAL A 38 -13.97 5.53 3.66
N ARG A 39 -14.75 4.68 4.36
CA ARG A 39 -15.43 3.53 3.75
C ARG A 39 -16.73 3.94 3.08
N GLY A 40 -17.52 4.84 3.67
CA GLY A 40 -18.89 5.12 3.26
C GLY A 40 -19.81 3.91 3.42
N ASP A 41 -20.83 3.82 2.57
CA ASP A 41 -21.86 2.76 2.59
C ASP A 41 -21.43 1.46 1.91
N TYR A 42 -20.15 1.32 1.55
CA TYR A 42 -19.64 0.12 0.88
C TYR A 42 -19.51 -1.05 1.86
N ALA A 43 -19.77 -2.25 1.36
CA ALA A 43 -19.76 -3.48 2.16
C ALA A 43 -18.34 -3.87 2.63
N SER A 44 -17.32 -3.60 1.83
CA SER A 44 -15.91 -3.85 2.15
C SER A 44 -15.01 -2.64 1.87
N TRP A 45 -13.80 -2.63 2.41
CA TRP A 45 -12.80 -1.62 2.09
C TRP A 45 -12.30 -1.77 0.64
N GLU A 46 -12.23 -2.99 0.13
CA GLU A 46 -11.93 -3.25 -1.27
C GLU A 46 -12.96 -2.64 -2.22
N ASP A 47 -14.26 -2.77 -1.93
CA ASP A 47 -15.30 -2.14 -2.75
C ASP A 47 -15.16 -0.62 -2.77
N ALA A 48 -14.95 -0.02 -1.59
CA ALA A 48 -14.72 1.43 -1.47
C ALA A 48 -13.46 1.87 -2.21
N PHE A 49 -12.39 1.07 -2.16
CA PHE A 49 -11.13 1.34 -2.85
C PHE A 49 -11.30 1.29 -4.37
N ASN A 50 -11.99 0.26 -4.87
CA ASN A 50 -12.24 0.08 -6.30
C ASN A 50 -13.19 1.15 -6.86
N ALA A 51 -14.11 1.65 -6.05
CA ALA A 51 -15.02 2.73 -6.44
C ALA A 51 -14.36 4.12 -6.41
N TYR A 52 -13.28 4.30 -5.66
CA TYR A 52 -12.60 5.60 -5.56
C TYR A 52 -11.66 5.85 -6.74
N ASN A 53 -11.87 6.97 -7.42
CA ASN A 53 -11.05 7.38 -8.56
C ASN A 53 -9.75 8.04 -8.10
N PHE A 54 -8.72 7.23 -7.85
CA PHE A 54 -7.38 7.76 -7.58
C PHE A 54 -6.85 8.53 -8.80
N SER A 55 -6.17 9.66 -8.56
CA SER A 55 -5.44 10.36 -9.61
C SER A 55 -4.19 9.57 -10.03
N LEU A 56 -3.65 9.87 -11.23
CA LEU A 56 -2.41 9.26 -11.70
C LEU A 56 -1.25 9.45 -10.70
N ARG A 57 -1.16 10.65 -10.11
CA ARG A 57 -0.13 10.94 -9.10
C ARG A 57 -0.29 10.07 -7.85
N GLN A 58 -1.53 9.84 -7.39
CA GLN A 58 -1.77 9.00 -6.22
C GLN A 58 -1.39 7.54 -6.50
N ARG A 59 -1.76 7.01 -7.67
CA ARG A 59 -1.30 5.67 -8.11
C ARG A 59 0.22 5.55 -8.13
N ASN A 60 0.91 6.52 -8.74
CA ASN A 60 2.38 6.52 -8.75
C ASN A 60 2.99 6.53 -7.34
N VAL A 61 2.36 7.22 -6.38
CA VAL A 61 2.81 7.21 -4.99
C VAL A 61 2.56 5.85 -4.33
N MET A 62 1.42 5.21 -4.59
CA MET A 62 1.14 3.84 -4.13
C MET A 62 2.14 2.82 -4.69
N ASP A 63 2.47 2.92 -5.98
CA ASP A 63 3.44 2.03 -6.62
C ASP A 63 4.84 2.21 -6.01
N ASN A 64 5.23 3.46 -5.71
CA ASN A 64 6.49 3.73 -4.99
C ASN A 64 6.52 3.13 -3.59
N PHE A 65 5.37 3.00 -2.89
CA PHE A 65 5.33 2.31 -1.60
C PHE A 65 5.65 0.83 -1.76
N ASN A 66 5.19 0.19 -2.84
CA ASN A 66 5.46 -1.21 -3.12
C ASN A 66 6.90 -1.46 -3.59
N LEU A 67 7.46 -0.54 -4.39
CA LEU A 67 8.82 -0.63 -4.92
C LEU A 67 9.88 -0.82 -3.84
N ARG A 68 9.71 -0.19 -2.67
CA ARG A 68 10.63 -0.38 -1.54
C ARG A 68 10.69 -1.84 -1.09
N TYR A 69 9.55 -2.52 -1.06
CA TYR A 69 9.48 -3.93 -0.68
C TYR A 69 10.07 -4.84 -1.77
N GLU A 70 9.78 -4.56 -3.04
CA GLU A 70 10.36 -5.30 -4.17
C GLU A 70 11.90 -5.26 -4.15
N CYS A 71 12.49 -4.09 -3.87
CA CYS A 71 13.93 -3.95 -3.72
C CYS A 71 14.50 -4.72 -2.50
N LEU A 72 13.76 -4.75 -1.39
CA LEU A 72 14.17 -5.49 -0.19
C LEU A 72 14.11 -7.01 -0.44
N ASP A 73 13.03 -7.49 -1.04
CA ASP A 73 12.85 -8.89 -1.39
C ASP A 73 13.92 -9.36 -2.38
N ALA A 74 14.17 -8.59 -3.45
CA ALA A 74 15.19 -8.91 -4.44
C ALA A 74 16.61 -9.00 -3.83
N ARG A 75 16.93 -8.09 -2.89
CA ARG A 75 18.21 -8.12 -2.15
C ARG A 75 18.31 -9.37 -1.27
N ASP A 76 17.24 -9.69 -0.55
CA ASP A 76 17.23 -10.80 0.39
C ASP A 76 17.27 -12.15 -0.35
N ASP A 77 16.61 -12.25 -1.50
CA ASP A 77 16.68 -13.42 -2.39
C ASP A 77 18.08 -13.61 -2.99
N TYR A 78 18.74 -12.53 -3.45
CA TYR A 78 20.14 -12.60 -3.89
C TYR A 78 21.08 -13.05 -2.76
N SER A 79 20.83 -12.62 -1.53
CA SER A 79 21.60 -13.03 -0.34
C SER A 79 21.42 -14.52 -0.02
N LYS A 80 20.20 -15.07 -0.17
CA LYS A 80 19.93 -16.51 -0.01
C LYS A 80 20.63 -17.34 -1.09
N LEU A 81 20.52 -16.94 -2.37
CA LEU A 81 21.18 -17.63 -3.49
C LEU A 81 22.70 -17.76 -3.30
N ARG A 82 23.35 -16.73 -2.74
CA ARG A 82 24.79 -16.77 -2.44
C ARG A 82 25.18 -17.70 -1.29
N LYS A 83 24.27 -18.00 -0.37
CA LYS A 83 24.51 -18.92 0.75
C LYS A 83 24.31 -20.38 0.33
N ASP A 84 23.37 -20.61 -0.59
CA ASP A 84 23.02 -21.95 -1.08
C ASP A 84 23.97 -22.44 -2.19
N ASN A 85 24.72 -21.53 -2.83
CA ASN A 85 25.74 -21.86 -3.83
C ASN A 85 27.15 -21.46 -3.29
N PRO A 86 27.84 -22.35 -2.54
CA PRO A 86 29.10 -22.04 -1.85
C PRO A 86 30.26 -21.69 -2.79
#